data_AF-A0A6A0H128-F1
#
_entry.id   AF-A0A6A0H128-F1
#
_cell.length_a   1.000
_cell.length_b   1.000
_cell.length_c   1.000
_cell.angle_alpha   90.00
_cell.angle_beta   90.00
_cell.angle_gamma   90.00
#
_symmetry.space_group_name_H-M   'P 1'
#
loop_
_entity.id
_entity.type
_entity.pdbx_description
1 polymer ?
#
loop_
_entity_poly.entity_id
_entity_poly.type
_entity_poly.pdbx_seq_one_letter_code
_entity_poly.pdbx_strand_id
1 'polypeptide(L)'
;MFILRVGSVLGLGLAYAGSNRDDVIKVLLPLLTDEKSSLEVVGVTSVALGLVAVGTTNQEVGEALVTTLLAKFPFQLKDPFAKFISLGLALTYLGCQDKCEVVLSCVEGLPSPFRQMTKTLIEVCAYAGTGNVLKVQEMLHICTDHYETDDSSSSSKAKDKKEKTNKDKQDKEKKDEAAKEKDAKESEKKEDDKEVDLSSQQSIAVLGIALIAMGEDIGADMCFRQFGNLLRYCEPVIRRAVPLALALSSVSNPKLNILDTLSKFSHDSDHEVAHNAIFAMGLVGAGTNNARLAAMLRQLAQYHAKDPNNLFMVRLAQGLTHLGKGTMSLSPYHSNRQLMAPVAVAGLLATCMAFLDTKTLILGKSHYLLYCLVSAMQPRMLVTFDEHLNPLPVAVRVGQAVDVVGQAGRPKAITGFQTHTSPVLLAYGERAELATDEYLPLTPIMEGFVILRKNPDFQA
;
A
#
# COMPACT_ATOMS: atom_id res chain seq x y z
N MET A 1 15.55 14.58 22.11
CA MET A 1 15.77 15.45 20.92
C MET A 1 15.53 14.71 19.60
N PHE A 2 15.94 13.44 19.49
CA PHE A 2 15.75 12.59 18.31
C PHE A 2 14.30 12.51 17.79
N ILE A 3 13.34 12.14 18.65
CA ILE A 3 11.92 12.02 18.28
C ILE A 3 11.35 13.37 17.83
N LEU A 4 11.88 14.47 18.40
CA LEU A 4 11.48 15.83 18.05
C LEU A 4 11.94 16.18 16.63
N ARG A 5 13.15 15.77 16.23
CA ARG A 5 13.62 15.89 14.83
C ARG A 5 12.77 15.06 13.87
N VAL A 6 12.53 13.78 14.19
CA VAL A 6 11.71 12.88 13.36
C VAL A 6 10.28 13.42 13.19
N GLY A 7 9.66 13.86 14.30
CA GLY A 7 8.31 14.41 14.30
C GLY A 7 8.20 15.72 13.55
N SER A 8 9.18 16.63 13.67
CA SER A 8 9.20 17.89 12.91
C SER A 8 9.34 17.66 11.42
N VAL A 9 10.22 16.73 10.99
CA VAL A 9 10.41 16.39 9.58
C VAL A 9 9.15 15.76 9.00
N LEU A 10 8.59 14.76 9.69
CA LEU A 10 7.38 14.08 9.21
C LEU A 10 6.17 15.03 9.18
N GLY A 11 5.99 15.85 10.22
CA GLY A 11 4.91 16.83 10.28
C GLY A 11 5.00 17.88 9.16
N LEU A 12 6.22 18.33 8.85
CA LEU A 12 6.45 19.28 7.77
C LEU A 12 6.24 18.62 6.39
N GLY A 13 6.65 17.36 6.21
CA GLY A 13 6.37 16.59 5.00
C GLY A 13 4.88 16.33 4.79
N LEU A 14 4.14 16.01 5.85
CA LEU A 14 2.69 15.80 5.79
C LEU A 14 1.91 17.10 5.52
N ALA A 15 2.33 18.21 6.12
CA ALA A 15 1.67 19.51 5.94
C ALA A 15 1.84 20.07 4.51
N TYR A 16 2.99 19.81 3.88
CA TYR A 16 3.30 20.28 2.52
C TYR A 16 3.23 19.16 1.49
N ALA A 17 2.53 18.07 1.78
CA ALA A 17 2.38 16.95 0.86
C ALA A 17 1.73 17.43 -0.46
N GLY A 18 2.36 17.13 -1.59
CA GLY A 18 1.91 17.55 -2.93
C GLY A 18 2.00 19.05 -3.23
N SER A 19 2.56 19.88 -2.35
CA SER A 19 2.68 21.34 -2.58
C SER A 19 3.89 21.73 -3.45
N ASN A 20 4.87 20.84 -3.62
CA ASN A 20 6.10 21.05 -4.39
C ASN A 20 6.76 22.42 -4.17
N ARG A 21 6.96 22.82 -2.92
CA ARG A 21 7.60 24.11 -2.59
C ARG A 21 9.10 23.94 -2.41
N ASP A 22 9.88 24.72 -3.16
CA ASP A 22 11.35 24.70 -3.11
C ASP A 22 11.91 25.08 -1.74
N ASP A 23 11.26 25.99 -1.02
CA ASP A 23 11.72 26.43 0.32
C ASP A 23 11.73 25.28 1.33
N VAL A 24 10.75 24.37 1.22
CA VAL A 24 10.65 23.18 2.08
C VAL A 24 11.71 22.16 1.69
N ILE A 25 11.91 21.96 0.39
CA ILE A 25 12.89 21.01 -0.15
C ILE A 25 14.30 21.43 0.29
N LYS A 26 14.65 22.72 0.17
CA LYS A 26 15.95 23.26 0.58
C LYS A 26 16.25 23.10 2.08
N VAL A 27 15.21 23.10 2.93
CA VAL A 27 15.38 22.85 4.38
C VAL A 27 15.58 21.36 4.69
N LEU A 28 14.98 20.47 3.90
CA LEU A 28 15.05 19.03 4.12
C LEU A 28 16.28 18.36 3.45
N LEU A 29 16.80 18.92 2.35
CA LEU A 29 17.96 18.39 1.62
C LEU A 29 19.23 18.23 2.50
N PRO A 30 19.63 19.21 3.35
CA PRO A 30 20.79 19.07 4.21
C PRO A 30 20.68 17.95 5.26
N LEU A 31 19.45 17.55 5.63
CA LEU A 31 19.23 16.48 6.60
C LEU A 31 19.54 15.09 6.02
N LEU A 32 19.54 14.94 4.69
CA LEU A 32 19.92 13.70 4.02
C LEU A 32 21.44 13.48 4.02
N THR A 33 22.22 14.56 3.94
CA THR A 33 23.68 14.53 3.80
C THR A 33 24.43 14.63 5.12
N ASP A 34 23.79 15.06 6.22
CA ASP A 34 24.43 15.14 7.54
C ASP A 34 24.76 13.74 8.10
N GLU A 35 26.05 13.48 8.35
CA GLU A 35 26.59 12.24 8.93
C GLU A 35 26.19 12.05 10.41
N LYS A 36 25.77 13.12 11.10
CA LYS A 36 25.29 13.04 12.50
C LYS A 36 23.85 12.54 12.61
N SER A 37 23.15 12.38 11.48
CA SER A 37 21.77 11.92 11.45
C SER A 37 21.69 10.41 11.54
N SER A 38 20.83 9.93 12.43
CA SER A 38 20.52 8.51 12.52
C SER A 38 19.81 8.01 11.27
N LEU A 39 19.93 6.71 11.01
CA LEU A 39 19.29 6.07 9.86
C LEU A 39 17.76 6.26 9.84
N GLU A 40 17.11 6.29 11.01
CA GLU A 40 15.66 6.53 11.09
C GLU A 40 15.28 7.95 10.64
N VAL A 41 16.08 8.96 11.00
CA VAL A 41 15.86 10.35 10.58
C VAL A 41 16.03 10.46 9.06
N VAL A 42 17.04 9.79 8.50
CA VAL A 42 17.31 9.80 7.05
C VAL A 42 16.18 9.11 6.27
N GLY A 43 15.72 7.95 6.75
CA GLY A 43 14.60 7.22 6.15
C GLY A 43 13.29 8.03 6.18
N VAL A 44 12.97 8.65 7.32
CA VAL A 44 11.76 9.49 7.44
C VAL A 44 11.89 10.79 6.64
N THR A 45 13.07 11.39 6.56
CA THR A 45 13.34 12.55 5.71
C THR A 45 13.14 12.21 4.23
N SER A 46 13.56 11.02 3.81
CA SER A 46 13.38 10.54 2.43
C SER A 46 11.89 10.37 2.08
N VAL A 47 11.10 9.80 3.00
CA VAL A 47 9.65 9.68 2.82
C VAL A 47 8.96 11.05 2.83
N ALA A 48 9.36 11.96 3.73
CA ALA A 48 8.82 13.31 3.79
C ALA A 48 9.09 14.10 2.50
N LEU A 49 10.31 14.03 1.96
CA LEU A 49 10.65 14.61 0.66
C LEU A 49 9.85 13.97 -0.48
N GLY A 50 9.71 12.64 -0.46
CA GLY A 50 8.87 11.90 -1.40
C GLY A 50 7.42 12.36 -1.36
N LEU A 51 6.84 12.60 -0.18
CA LEU A 51 5.47 13.10 0.02
C LEU A 51 5.28 14.55 -0.43
N VAL A 52 6.31 15.40 -0.31
CA VAL A 52 6.25 16.80 -0.78
C VAL A 52 6.30 16.87 -2.31
N ALA A 53 7.13 16.02 -2.94
CA ALA A 53 7.41 16.04 -4.38
C ALA A 53 6.65 14.95 -5.17
N VAL A 54 5.55 14.39 -4.65
CA VAL A 54 4.82 13.29 -5.32
C VAL A 54 4.39 13.69 -6.73
N GLY A 55 4.79 12.90 -7.73
CA GLY A 55 4.35 13.02 -9.12
C GLY A 55 4.86 14.26 -9.88
N THR A 56 5.70 15.09 -9.25
CA THR A 56 6.24 16.30 -9.90
C THR A 56 7.60 16.07 -10.57
N THR A 57 8.26 14.93 -10.31
CA THR A 57 9.56 14.57 -10.90
C THR A 57 10.62 15.66 -10.75
N ASN A 58 10.74 16.23 -9.55
CA ASN A 58 11.78 17.23 -9.29
C ASN A 58 13.17 16.56 -9.32
N GLN A 59 14.02 17.00 -10.25
CA GLN A 59 15.37 16.47 -10.46
C GLN A 59 16.25 16.63 -9.22
N GLU A 60 16.15 17.75 -8.50
CA GLU A 60 16.95 18.01 -7.31
C GLU A 60 16.69 16.99 -6.19
N VAL A 61 15.42 16.64 -5.98
CA VAL A 61 15.02 15.64 -4.97
C VAL A 61 15.41 14.24 -5.43
N GLY A 62 15.21 13.92 -6.71
CA GLY A 62 15.58 12.63 -7.29
C GLY A 62 17.09 12.36 -7.19
N GLU A 63 17.92 13.31 -7.59
CA GLU A 63 19.38 13.20 -7.54
C GLU A 63 19.91 13.15 -6.10
N ALA A 64 19.37 13.96 -5.20
CA ALA A 64 19.76 13.93 -3.79
C ALA A 64 19.41 12.59 -3.14
N LEU A 65 18.24 12.02 -3.45
CA LEU A 65 17.85 10.70 -2.97
C LEU A 65 18.73 9.61 -3.56
N VAL A 66 19.02 9.61 -4.87
CA VAL A 66 19.94 8.63 -5.48
C VAL A 66 21.35 8.74 -4.90
N THR A 67 21.85 9.95 -4.67
CA THR A 67 23.16 10.17 -4.05
C THR A 67 23.19 9.66 -2.60
N THR A 68 22.14 9.93 -1.84
CA THR A 68 22.00 9.46 -0.45
C THR A 68 21.88 7.95 -0.37
N LEU A 69 21.15 7.38 -1.34
CA LEU A 69 21.01 5.96 -1.56
C LEU A 69 22.43 5.40 -1.77
N LEU A 70 23.15 5.82 -2.82
CA LEU A 70 24.53 5.39 -3.14
C LEU A 70 25.53 5.49 -1.98
N ALA A 71 25.49 6.58 -1.21
CA ALA A 71 26.42 6.84 -0.12
C ALA A 71 26.21 5.93 1.12
N LYS A 72 24.97 5.49 1.40
CA LYS A 72 24.62 4.80 2.65
C LYS A 72 24.54 3.27 2.54
N PHE A 73 24.65 2.72 1.33
CA PHE A 73 24.51 1.27 1.07
C PHE A 73 25.47 0.29 1.74
N PRO A 74 26.78 0.54 1.88
CA PRO A 74 27.71 -0.53 2.25
C PRO A 74 27.55 -1.04 3.70
N PHE A 75 26.70 -0.41 4.53
CA PHE A 75 26.47 -0.77 5.93
C PHE A 75 25.07 -1.34 6.25
N GLN A 76 24.09 -1.32 5.33
CA GLN A 76 22.66 -1.25 5.69
C GLN A 76 21.75 -2.35 5.12
N LEU A 77 22.29 -3.53 4.78
CA LEU A 77 21.52 -4.59 4.12
C LEU A 77 20.34 -5.17 4.95
N LYS A 78 20.30 -4.96 6.27
CA LYS A 78 19.30 -5.59 7.17
C LYS A 78 18.35 -4.61 7.88
N ASP A 79 18.54 -3.31 7.72
CA ASP A 79 17.74 -2.33 8.46
C ASP A 79 16.43 -1.99 7.73
N PRO A 80 15.26 -2.05 8.39
CA PRO A 80 13.97 -1.70 7.79
C PRO A 80 13.92 -0.27 7.21
N PHE A 81 14.80 0.60 7.69
CA PHE A 81 14.88 1.99 7.26
C PHE A 81 15.46 2.17 5.85
N ALA A 82 16.22 1.21 5.32
CA ALA A 82 16.69 1.25 3.94
C ALA A 82 15.50 1.18 2.97
N LYS A 83 14.45 0.39 3.29
CA LYS A 83 13.22 0.26 2.50
C LYS A 83 12.44 1.58 2.38
N PHE A 84 12.58 2.49 3.34
CA PHE A 84 11.93 3.81 3.29
C PHE A 84 12.65 4.80 2.38
N ILE A 85 13.96 4.63 2.17
CA ILE A 85 14.72 5.48 1.23
C ILE A 85 14.33 5.14 -0.22
N SER A 86 14.25 3.85 -0.55
CA SER A 86 13.76 3.40 -1.86
C SER A 86 12.30 3.81 -2.10
N LEU A 87 11.47 3.76 -1.06
CA LEU A 87 10.11 4.29 -1.13
C LEU A 87 10.09 5.81 -1.40
N GLY A 88 10.89 6.60 -0.69
CA GLY A 88 10.97 8.04 -0.91
C GLY A 88 11.30 8.39 -2.36
N LEU A 89 12.25 7.65 -2.96
CA LEU A 89 12.57 7.78 -4.39
C LEU A 89 11.38 7.39 -5.28
N ALA A 90 10.76 6.24 -5.03
CA ALA A 90 9.63 5.77 -5.84
C ALA A 90 8.42 6.73 -5.78
N LEU A 91 8.14 7.36 -4.63
CA LEU A 91 7.05 8.31 -4.46
C LEU A 91 7.22 9.57 -5.31
N THR A 92 8.45 10.03 -5.57
CA THR A 92 8.69 11.20 -6.43
C THR A 92 8.27 10.98 -7.89
N TYR A 93 8.18 9.71 -8.33
CA TYR A 93 7.83 9.31 -9.69
C TYR A 93 6.42 8.68 -9.80
N LEU A 94 5.58 8.82 -8.77
CA LEU A 94 4.23 8.27 -8.77
C LEU A 94 3.41 8.81 -9.97
N GLY A 95 2.85 7.91 -10.78
CA GLY A 95 1.98 8.25 -11.91
C GLY A 95 2.69 8.82 -13.15
N CYS A 96 4.03 8.82 -13.18
CA CYS A 96 4.80 9.26 -14.34
C CYS A 96 5.37 8.05 -15.08
N GLN A 97 4.67 7.54 -16.10
CA GLN A 97 5.10 6.36 -16.86
C GLN A 97 6.45 6.58 -17.58
N ASP A 98 6.51 7.58 -18.47
CA ASP A 98 7.63 7.74 -19.42
C ASP A 98 8.95 8.19 -18.76
N LYS A 99 8.89 8.86 -17.61
CA LYS A 99 10.08 9.39 -16.92
C LYS A 99 10.78 8.34 -16.06
N CYS A 100 10.18 7.16 -15.87
CA CYS A 100 10.73 6.14 -14.99
C CYS A 100 11.95 5.42 -15.57
N GLU A 101 12.08 5.32 -16.90
CA GLU A 101 13.24 4.66 -17.53
C GLU A 101 14.58 5.34 -17.17
N VAL A 102 14.59 6.68 -17.10
CA VAL A 102 15.78 7.45 -16.73
C VAL A 102 16.23 7.10 -15.31
N VAL A 103 15.29 6.99 -14.38
CA VAL A 103 15.58 6.69 -12.97
C VAL A 103 16.00 5.23 -12.79
N LEU A 104 15.36 4.32 -13.51
CA LEU A 104 15.72 2.91 -13.52
C LEU A 104 17.18 2.73 -13.93
N SER A 105 17.65 3.48 -14.93
CA SER A 105 19.06 3.46 -15.35
C SER A 105 20.02 3.98 -14.27
N CYS A 106 19.62 5.01 -13.49
CA CYS A 106 20.44 5.51 -12.38
C CYS A 106 20.56 4.52 -11.21
N VAL A 107 19.60 3.61 -11.08
CA VAL A 107 19.51 2.59 -10.01
C VAL A 107 20.25 1.30 -10.40
N GLU A 108 20.72 1.16 -11.65
CA GLU A 108 21.51 0.01 -12.11
C GLU A 108 22.88 -0.11 -11.44
N GLY A 109 23.40 0.95 -10.82
CA GLY A 109 24.67 0.92 -10.09
C GLY A 109 24.65 0.17 -8.74
N LEU A 110 23.49 -0.30 -8.28
CA LEU A 110 23.29 -0.85 -6.93
C LEU A 110 23.67 -2.34 -6.78
N PRO A 111 24.15 -2.84 -5.64
CA PRO A 111 24.33 -4.29 -5.44
C PRO A 111 22.99 -5.06 -5.48
N SER A 112 22.97 -6.26 -6.08
CA SER A 112 21.87 -7.24 -5.95
C SER A 112 21.81 -7.73 -4.49
N PRO A 113 20.66 -7.91 -3.77
CA PRO A 113 19.21 -7.92 -4.10
C PRO A 113 18.45 -6.58 -4.08
N PHE A 114 18.99 -5.53 -3.45
CA PHE A 114 18.25 -4.29 -3.20
C PHE A 114 17.98 -3.50 -4.49
N ARG A 115 18.81 -3.69 -5.52
CA ARG A 115 18.59 -3.18 -6.88
C ARG A 115 17.24 -3.62 -7.43
N GLN A 116 16.96 -4.92 -7.35
CA GLN A 116 15.74 -5.50 -7.94
C GLN A 116 14.50 -5.05 -7.17
N MET A 117 14.60 -4.98 -5.84
CA MET A 117 13.56 -4.43 -4.96
C MET A 117 13.24 -2.96 -5.28
N THR A 118 14.27 -2.12 -5.47
CA THR A 118 14.09 -0.69 -5.76
C THR A 118 13.53 -0.49 -7.16
N LYS A 119 14.01 -1.28 -8.14
CA LYS A 119 13.50 -1.30 -9.51
C LYS A 119 12.01 -1.65 -9.56
N THR A 120 11.59 -2.75 -8.92
CA THR A 120 10.17 -3.12 -8.89
C THR A 120 9.32 -2.07 -8.18
N LEU A 121 9.82 -1.46 -7.09
CA LEU A 121 9.09 -0.41 -6.38
C LEU A 121 8.87 0.85 -7.23
N ILE A 122 9.89 1.27 -8.00
CA ILE A 122 9.79 2.41 -8.93
C ILE A 122 8.81 2.09 -10.06
N GLU A 123 8.92 0.91 -10.69
CA GLU A 123 8.01 0.47 -11.75
C GLU A 123 6.55 0.45 -11.25
N VAL A 124 6.31 -0.12 -10.07
CA VAL A 124 4.98 -0.19 -9.46
C VAL A 124 4.38 1.21 -9.20
N CYS A 125 5.19 2.14 -8.70
CA CYS A 125 4.72 3.51 -8.44
C CYS A 125 4.47 4.29 -9.75
N ALA A 126 5.26 4.03 -10.79
CA ALA A 126 5.08 4.63 -12.13
C ALA A 126 3.71 4.28 -12.75
N TYR A 127 3.33 3.00 -12.64
CA TYR A 127 2.13 2.44 -13.26
C TYR A 127 0.91 2.41 -12.33
N ALA A 128 0.97 3.08 -11.18
CA ALA A 128 -0.14 3.15 -10.23
C ALA A 128 -1.44 3.67 -10.90
N GLY A 129 -2.54 2.94 -10.74
CA GLY A 129 -3.86 3.32 -11.25
C GLY A 129 -4.06 3.22 -12.77
N THR A 130 -3.08 2.69 -13.53
CA THR A 130 -3.14 2.61 -15.00
C THR A 130 -3.86 1.37 -15.52
N GLY A 131 -4.07 0.34 -14.68
CA GLY A 131 -4.70 -0.92 -15.10
C GLY A 131 -3.90 -1.74 -16.11
N ASN A 132 -2.61 -1.46 -16.32
CA ASN A 132 -1.82 -2.14 -17.34
C ASN A 132 -1.58 -3.62 -17.00
N VAL A 133 -2.26 -4.50 -17.74
CA VAL A 133 -2.23 -5.96 -17.54
C VAL A 133 -0.84 -6.56 -17.78
N LEU A 134 -0.04 -6.00 -18.71
CA LEU A 134 1.30 -6.53 -19.00
C LEU A 134 2.23 -6.38 -17.79
N LYS A 135 2.17 -5.23 -17.12
CA LYS A 135 2.95 -4.98 -15.90
C LYS A 135 2.46 -5.83 -14.73
N VAL A 136 1.16 -6.07 -14.63
CA VAL A 136 0.64 -7.03 -13.64
C VAL A 136 1.15 -8.45 -13.92
N GLN A 137 1.23 -8.88 -15.18
CA GLN A 137 1.77 -10.19 -15.55
C GLN A 137 3.27 -10.33 -15.25
N GLU A 138 4.06 -9.30 -15.56
CA GLU A 138 5.49 -9.26 -15.20
C GLU A 138 5.68 -9.40 -13.68
N MET A 139 4.89 -8.66 -12.89
CA MET A 139 4.94 -8.74 -11.43
C MET A 139 4.50 -10.12 -10.91
N LEU A 140 3.52 -10.74 -11.56
CA LEU A 140 3.10 -12.10 -11.20
C LEU A 140 4.17 -13.13 -11.51
N HIS A 141 4.92 -12.97 -12.61
CA HIS A 141 6.02 -13.86 -12.93
C HIS A 141 7.10 -13.83 -11.84
N ILE A 142 7.48 -12.62 -11.41
CA ILE A 142 8.40 -12.40 -10.28
C ILE A 142 7.88 -13.07 -8.99
N CYS A 143 6.56 -13.05 -8.76
CA CYS A 143 5.96 -13.69 -7.58
C CYS A 143 5.88 -15.23 -7.69
N THR A 144 5.88 -15.79 -8.91
CA THR A 144 5.83 -17.24 -9.15
C THR A 144 7.20 -17.89 -9.25
N ASP A 145 8.26 -17.11 -9.47
CA ASP A 145 9.62 -17.61 -9.45
C ASP A 145 9.97 -18.02 -8.01
N HIS A 146 9.83 -19.31 -7.73
CA HIS A 146 10.23 -19.92 -6.48
C HIS A 146 11.75 -20.02 -6.43
N TYR A 147 12.37 -19.31 -5.50
CA TYR A 147 13.77 -19.51 -5.17
C TYR A 147 13.81 -20.36 -3.91
N GLU A 148 14.36 -21.56 -4.00
CA GLU A 148 14.50 -22.44 -2.84
C GLU A 148 15.44 -21.77 -1.82
N THR A 149 14.87 -21.21 -0.74
CA THR A 149 15.64 -20.88 0.47
C THR A 149 15.91 -22.20 1.20
N ASP A 150 17.14 -22.69 1.14
CA ASP A 150 17.53 -24.02 1.60
C ASP A 150 17.72 -24.11 3.14
N ASP A 151 16.79 -23.55 3.92
CA ASP A 151 16.85 -23.51 5.39
C ASP A 151 15.97 -24.58 6.08
N SER A 152 15.60 -25.66 5.37
CA SER A 152 14.77 -26.75 5.92
C SER A 152 15.32 -28.17 5.74
N SER A 153 16.61 -28.32 5.47
CA SER A 153 17.23 -29.62 5.15
C SER A 153 17.73 -30.44 6.36
N SER A 154 17.27 -30.17 7.59
CA SER A 154 17.75 -30.89 8.79
C SER A 154 16.71 -31.71 9.60
N SER A 155 15.45 -31.83 9.19
CA SER A 155 14.46 -32.58 10.01
C SER A 155 13.54 -33.59 9.29
N SER A 156 13.65 -33.77 7.98
CA SER A 156 12.69 -34.61 7.20
C SER A 156 13.28 -35.87 6.54
N LYS A 157 14.54 -36.24 6.77
CA LYS A 157 15.15 -37.47 6.20
C LYS A 157 15.16 -38.71 7.12
N ALA A 158 14.34 -38.75 8.18
CA ALA A 158 14.38 -39.82 9.18
C ALA A 158 13.22 -40.85 9.12
N LYS A 159 12.26 -40.77 8.18
CA LYS A 159 11.07 -41.67 8.24
C LYS A 159 10.68 -42.48 7.00
N ASP A 160 11.29 -42.30 5.83
CA ASP A 160 10.92 -43.08 4.62
C ASP A 160 12.04 -44.00 4.10
N LYS A 161 12.59 -44.85 4.98
CA LYS A 161 13.47 -45.96 4.57
C LYS A 161 13.20 -47.25 5.35
N LYS A 162 11.94 -47.58 5.54
CA LYS A 162 11.51 -48.95 5.89
C LYS A 162 10.62 -49.47 4.78
N GLU A 163 10.96 -50.67 4.31
CA GLU A 163 10.25 -51.50 3.33
C GLU A 163 10.48 -51.21 1.84
N LYS A 164 11.64 -51.66 1.32
CA LYS A 164 11.70 -52.92 0.56
C LYS A 164 13.14 -53.33 0.18
N THR A 165 13.60 -54.37 0.88
CA THR A 165 14.37 -55.54 0.41
C THR A 165 15.78 -55.40 -0.20
N ASN A 166 16.76 -55.80 0.63
CA ASN A 166 17.78 -56.84 0.40
C ASN A 166 18.30 -57.10 -1.02
N LYS A 167 19.59 -56.85 -1.26
CA LYS A 167 20.63 -57.91 -1.35
C LYS A 167 22.04 -57.34 -1.60
N ASP A 168 22.95 -57.81 -0.75
CA ASP A 168 24.38 -58.08 -0.93
C ASP A 168 25.41 -56.98 -1.26
N LYS A 169 26.47 -57.06 -0.45
CA LYS A 169 27.70 -56.26 -0.41
C LYS A 169 28.66 -56.63 -1.56
N GLN A 170 29.62 -55.72 -1.76
CA GLN A 170 31.04 -55.97 -2.09
C GLN A 170 31.39 -55.97 -3.60
N ASP A 171 32.00 -54.88 -4.11
CA ASP A 171 33.44 -54.83 -4.39
C ASP A 171 33.91 -53.57 -5.15
N LYS A 172 35.11 -53.11 -4.76
CA LYS A 172 36.18 -52.44 -5.54
C LYS A 172 36.10 -50.95 -5.88
N GLU A 173 36.79 -50.20 -5.01
CA GLU A 173 37.82 -49.19 -5.33
C GLU A 173 38.52 -49.41 -6.68
N LYS A 174 38.59 -48.33 -7.49
CA LYS A 174 39.76 -47.90 -8.30
C LYS A 174 39.34 -46.82 -9.30
N LYS A 175 39.52 -45.54 -8.95
CA LYS A 175 39.92 -44.44 -9.87
C LYS A 175 40.14 -43.11 -9.13
N ASP A 176 40.89 -43.16 -8.03
CA ASP A 176 41.58 -41.99 -7.53
C ASP A 176 42.88 -41.84 -8.33
N GLU A 177 43.03 -40.72 -9.03
CA GLU A 177 44.31 -40.00 -9.29
C GLU A 177 44.24 -38.99 -10.45
N ALA A 178 43.14 -38.90 -11.19
CA ALA A 178 42.97 -37.89 -12.26
C ALA A 178 42.13 -36.65 -11.87
N ALA A 179 41.61 -36.57 -10.64
CA ALA A 179 40.74 -35.48 -10.19
C ALA A 179 41.48 -34.33 -9.46
N LYS A 180 42.69 -34.58 -8.93
CA LYS A 180 43.34 -33.68 -7.97
C LYS A 180 44.04 -32.43 -8.54
N GLU A 181 44.09 -32.24 -9.85
CA GLU A 181 44.65 -31.01 -10.46
C GLU A 181 43.62 -30.06 -11.06
N LYS A 182 42.32 -30.40 -11.03
CA LYS A 182 41.23 -29.46 -11.39
C LYS A 182 40.59 -28.77 -10.19
N ASP A 183 40.71 -29.35 -9.00
CA ASP A 183 40.10 -28.81 -7.77
C ASP A 183 40.85 -27.62 -7.13
N ALA A 184 42.08 -27.33 -7.55
CA ALA A 184 42.85 -26.20 -7.01
C ALA A 184 42.71 -24.89 -7.81
N LYS A 185 42.03 -24.90 -8.96
CA LYS A 185 41.72 -23.68 -9.76
C LYS A 185 40.25 -23.30 -9.78
N GLU A 186 39.36 -24.13 -9.24
CA GLU A 186 37.94 -23.80 -9.02
C GLU A 186 37.65 -23.25 -7.62
N SER A 187 38.62 -23.30 -6.70
CA SER A 187 38.47 -22.83 -5.31
C SER A 187 38.67 -21.32 -5.12
N GLU A 188 39.08 -20.57 -6.15
CA GLU A 188 39.26 -19.10 -6.08
C GLU A 188 38.23 -18.31 -6.92
N LYS A 189 37.24 -18.99 -7.51
CA LYS A 189 36.13 -18.35 -8.26
C LYS A 189 34.73 -18.66 -7.70
N LYS A 190 34.65 -19.27 -6.52
CA LYS A 190 33.40 -19.61 -5.82
C LYS A 190 33.26 -18.85 -4.48
N GLU A 191 33.60 -17.56 -4.45
CA GLU A 191 33.34 -16.70 -3.28
C GLU A 191 32.35 -15.53 -3.55
N ASP A 192 31.87 -15.34 -4.80
CA ASP A 192 31.01 -14.19 -5.15
C ASP A 192 29.50 -14.49 -5.35
N ASP A 193 29.07 -15.75 -5.31
CA ASP A 193 27.63 -16.10 -5.38
C ASP A 193 27.07 -16.39 -3.97
N LYS A 194 27.02 -15.36 -3.13
CA LYS A 194 26.14 -15.39 -1.95
C LYS A 194 24.70 -15.22 -2.42
N GLU A 195 23.95 -16.30 -2.23
CA GLU A 195 22.51 -16.46 -2.42
C GLU A 195 21.70 -15.17 -2.16
N VAL A 196 20.93 -14.76 -3.17
CA VAL A 196 20.25 -13.47 -3.23
C VAL A 196 18.85 -13.61 -2.64
N ASP A 197 18.59 -13.00 -1.47
CA ASP A 197 17.25 -12.97 -0.86
C ASP A 197 16.27 -12.09 -1.66
N LEU A 198 15.53 -12.65 -2.62
CA LEU A 198 14.47 -11.94 -3.39
C LEU A 198 13.14 -11.78 -2.64
N SER A 199 13.03 -12.26 -1.39
CA SER A 199 11.79 -12.24 -0.60
C SER A 199 11.19 -10.84 -0.40
N SER A 200 12.04 -9.81 -0.30
CA SER A 200 11.61 -8.41 -0.21
C SER A 200 11.06 -7.86 -1.53
N GLN A 201 11.61 -8.30 -2.67
CA GLN A 201 11.13 -7.93 -3.99
C GLN A 201 9.75 -8.54 -4.26
N GLN A 202 9.57 -9.81 -3.92
CA GLN A 202 8.29 -10.49 -4.07
C GLN A 202 7.19 -9.81 -3.24
N SER A 203 7.48 -9.44 -1.99
CA SER A 203 6.52 -8.73 -1.13
C SER A 203 6.04 -7.41 -1.72
N ILE A 204 6.96 -6.67 -2.35
CA ILE A 204 6.64 -5.40 -3.02
C ILE A 204 5.88 -5.64 -4.32
N ALA A 205 6.23 -6.67 -5.08
CA ALA A 205 5.49 -7.04 -6.30
C ALA A 205 4.02 -7.36 -5.98
N VAL A 206 3.74 -8.02 -4.85
CA VAL A 206 2.37 -8.31 -4.39
C VAL A 206 1.60 -7.03 -4.04
N LEU A 207 2.22 -6.09 -3.32
CA LEU A 207 1.62 -4.77 -3.07
C LEU A 207 1.41 -4.01 -4.39
N GLY A 208 2.32 -4.16 -5.34
CA GLY A 208 2.26 -3.50 -6.63
C GLY A 208 1.16 -3.98 -7.55
N ILE A 209 0.86 -5.28 -7.54
CA ILE A 209 -0.31 -5.83 -8.24
C ILE A 209 -1.59 -5.15 -7.76
N ALA A 210 -1.74 -4.99 -6.44
CA ALA A 210 -2.88 -4.26 -5.88
C ALA A 210 -2.89 -2.80 -6.33
N LEU A 211 -1.74 -2.10 -6.27
CA LEU A 211 -1.63 -0.68 -6.62
C LEU A 211 -1.99 -0.37 -8.08
N ILE A 212 -1.54 -1.22 -9.01
CA ILE A 212 -1.86 -1.06 -10.44
C ILE A 212 -3.36 -1.31 -10.68
N ALA A 213 -3.93 -2.28 -9.96
CA ALA A 213 -5.33 -2.67 -10.09
C ALA A 213 -6.32 -1.77 -9.34
N MET A 214 -5.86 -0.81 -8.53
CA MET A 214 -6.74 0.12 -7.81
C MET A 214 -7.61 0.99 -8.74
N GLY A 215 -7.21 1.17 -10.00
CA GLY A 215 -7.89 2.06 -10.96
C GLY A 215 -9.20 1.50 -11.52
N GLU A 216 -9.40 0.18 -11.46
CA GLU A 216 -10.55 -0.48 -12.08
C GLU A 216 -11.18 -1.51 -11.14
N ASP A 217 -12.51 -1.49 -11.02
CA ASP A 217 -13.25 -2.46 -10.21
C ASP A 217 -13.06 -3.90 -10.72
N ILE A 218 -12.95 -4.07 -12.04
CA ILE A 218 -12.72 -5.36 -12.69
C ILE A 218 -11.32 -5.88 -12.33
N GLY A 219 -10.30 -5.00 -12.39
CA GLY A 219 -8.93 -5.30 -12.00
C GLY A 219 -8.83 -5.74 -10.54
N ALA A 220 -9.54 -5.08 -9.63
CA ALA A 220 -9.58 -5.46 -8.22
C ALA A 220 -10.16 -6.86 -7.98
N ASP A 221 -11.23 -7.23 -8.69
CA ASP A 221 -11.85 -8.56 -8.59
C ASP A 221 -10.98 -9.66 -9.24
N MET A 222 -10.26 -9.34 -10.33
CA MET A 222 -9.24 -10.23 -10.91
C MET A 222 -8.08 -10.47 -9.94
N CYS A 223 -7.57 -9.41 -9.32
CA CYS A 223 -6.48 -9.51 -8.34
C CYS A 223 -6.87 -10.35 -7.13
N PHE A 224 -8.12 -10.27 -6.66
CA PHE A 224 -8.62 -11.12 -5.58
C PHE A 224 -8.48 -12.62 -5.89
N ARG A 225 -8.79 -13.03 -7.13
CA ARG A 225 -8.61 -14.42 -7.57
C ARG A 225 -7.14 -14.80 -7.65
N GLN A 226 -6.32 -13.90 -8.16
CA GLN A 226 -4.88 -14.14 -8.32
C GLN A 226 -4.17 -14.26 -6.98
N PHE A 227 -4.53 -13.43 -5.98
CA PHE A 227 -4.05 -13.58 -4.60
C PHE A 227 -4.48 -14.90 -3.97
N GLY A 228 -5.66 -15.41 -4.31
CA GLY A 228 -6.11 -16.76 -3.90
C GLY A 228 -5.17 -17.88 -4.36
N ASN A 229 -4.62 -17.77 -5.57
CA ASN A 229 -3.61 -18.70 -6.08
C ASN A 229 -2.26 -18.46 -5.40
N LEU A 230 -1.86 -17.19 -5.28
CA LEU A 230 -0.60 -16.80 -4.64
C LEU A 230 -0.47 -17.35 -3.20
N LEU A 231 -1.58 -17.33 -2.44
CA LEU A 231 -1.62 -17.84 -1.07
C LEU A 231 -1.38 -19.35 -0.96
N ARG A 232 -1.65 -20.13 -2.01
CA ARG A 232 -1.50 -21.59 -2.01
C ARG A 232 -0.08 -22.04 -2.31
N TYR A 233 0.62 -21.30 -3.19
CA TYR A 233 1.89 -21.75 -3.76
C TYR A 233 3.10 -21.00 -3.20
N CYS A 234 2.94 -19.81 -2.60
CA CYS A 234 4.06 -18.94 -2.28
C CYS A 234 4.61 -19.05 -0.84
N GLU A 235 5.82 -18.49 -0.68
CA GLU A 235 6.60 -18.36 0.55
C GLU A 235 5.88 -17.60 1.68
N PRO A 236 6.30 -17.78 2.95
CA PRO A 236 5.70 -17.11 4.10
C PRO A 236 5.75 -15.58 4.02
N VAL A 237 6.76 -15.00 3.36
CA VAL A 237 6.89 -13.55 3.22
C VAL A 237 5.79 -12.97 2.33
N ILE A 238 5.48 -13.65 1.22
CA ILE A 238 4.35 -13.33 0.34
C ILE A 238 3.03 -13.47 1.10
N ARG A 239 2.86 -14.53 1.90
CA ARG A 239 1.65 -14.74 2.72
C ARG A 239 1.40 -13.58 3.70
N ARG A 240 2.46 -12.95 4.23
CA ARG A 240 2.36 -11.76 5.08
C ARG A 240 1.96 -10.49 4.32
N ALA A 241 2.33 -10.37 3.04
CA ALA A 241 2.03 -9.20 2.20
C ALA A 241 0.61 -9.21 1.60
N VAL A 242 0.03 -10.39 1.33
CA VAL A 242 -1.28 -10.52 0.68
C VAL A 242 -2.43 -9.80 1.41
N PRO A 243 -2.58 -9.88 2.76
CA PRO A 243 -3.63 -9.14 3.45
C PRO A 243 -3.55 -7.63 3.25
N LEU A 244 -2.33 -7.06 3.19
CA LEU A 244 -2.11 -5.64 2.94
C LEU A 244 -2.45 -5.26 1.50
N ALA A 245 -2.11 -6.11 0.53
CA ALA A 245 -2.46 -5.92 -0.87
C ALA A 245 -3.99 -5.97 -1.08
N LEU A 246 -4.70 -6.89 -0.41
CA LEU A 246 -6.16 -6.93 -0.40
C LEU A 246 -6.77 -5.66 0.20
N ALA A 247 -6.13 -5.07 1.22
CA ALA A 247 -6.61 -3.83 1.80
C ALA A 247 -6.42 -2.62 0.89
N LEU A 248 -5.29 -2.57 0.16
CA LEU A 248 -5.00 -1.51 -0.82
C LEU A 248 -5.96 -1.55 -2.01
N SER A 249 -6.36 -2.72 -2.51
CA SER A 249 -7.31 -2.78 -3.63
C SER A 249 -8.73 -2.33 -3.26
N SER A 250 -9.11 -2.41 -1.97
CA SER A 250 -10.44 -2.06 -1.49
C SER A 250 -10.44 -1.12 -0.29
N VAL A 251 -9.73 0.01 -0.40
CA VAL A 251 -9.68 1.03 0.67
C VAL A 251 -11.05 1.69 0.86
N SER A 252 -11.52 1.75 2.11
CA SER A 252 -12.85 2.29 2.48
C SER A 252 -14.03 1.64 1.73
N ASN A 253 -13.85 0.44 1.19
CA ASN A 253 -14.89 -0.37 0.55
C ASN A 253 -15.01 -1.75 1.20
N PRO A 254 -15.94 -1.93 2.16
CA PRO A 254 -16.12 -3.21 2.82
C PRO A 254 -16.88 -4.21 1.93
N LYS A 255 -16.20 -4.78 0.93
CA LYS A 255 -16.68 -5.97 0.20
C LYS A 255 -16.68 -7.18 1.13
N LEU A 256 -17.81 -7.87 1.23
CA LEU A 256 -17.97 -9.03 2.12
C LEU A 256 -16.98 -10.16 1.82
N ASN A 257 -16.69 -10.41 0.55
CA ASN A 257 -15.75 -11.44 0.13
C ASN A 257 -14.34 -11.22 0.72
N ILE A 258 -13.88 -9.96 0.73
CA ILE A 258 -12.57 -9.59 1.26
C ILE A 258 -12.57 -9.70 2.79
N LEU A 259 -13.64 -9.21 3.45
CA LEU A 259 -13.78 -9.31 4.90
C LEU A 259 -13.77 -10.76 5.40
N ASP A 260 -14.50 -11.66 4.73
CA ASP A 260 -14.56 -13.06 5.12
C ASP A 260 -13.21 -13.78 4.90
N THR A 261 -12.40 -13.36 3.90
CA THR A 261 -11.02 -13.85 3.76
C THR A 261 -10.07 -13.30 4.83
N LEU A 262 -10.12 -12.01 5.11
CA LEU A 262 -9.26 -11.37 6.11
C LEU A 262 -9.57 -11.88 7.53
N SER A 263 -10.85 -12.17 7.83
CA SER A 263 -11.25 -12.79 9.11
C SER A 263 -10.70 -14.20 9.29
N LYS A 264 -10.43 -14.94 8.20
CA LYS A 264 -9.76 -16.25 8.30
C LYS A 264 -8.27 -16.06 8.59
N PHE A 265 -7.63 -15.07 7.97
CA PHE A 265 -6.21 -14.77 8.20
C PHE A 265 -5.92 -14.18 9.57
N SER A 266 -6.89 -13.52 10.23
CA SER A 266 -6.70 -13.03 11.61
C SER A 266 -6.58 -14.15 12.64
N HIS A 267 -6.99 -15.38 12.31
CA HIS A 267 -6.83 -16.56 13.16
C HIS A 267 -5.67 -17.48 12.73
N ASP A 268 -4.79 -17.01 11.84
CA ASP A 268 -3.61 -17.76 11.42
C ASP A 268 -2.61 -17.93 12.59
N SER A 269 -1.80 -18.99 12.55
CA SER A 269 -0.82 -19.30 13.57
C SER A 269 0.40 -18.37 13.52
N ASP A 270 0.71 -17.80 12.36
CA ASP A 270 1.74 -16.76 12.24
C ASP A 270 1.20 -15.40 12.70
N HIS A 271 1.74 -14.91 13.82
CA HIS A 271 1.39 -13.62 14.38
C HIS A 271 1.58 -12.45 13.40
N GLU A 272 2.55 -12.49 12.48
CA GLU A 272 2.75 -11.40 11.52
C GLU A 272 1.63 -11.32 10.49
N VAL A 273 1.17 -12.47 10.00
CA VAL A 273 0.02 -12.56 9.09
C VAL A 273 -1.24 -12.09 9.82
N ALA A 274 -1.43 -12.52 11.07
CA ALA A 274 -2.57 -12.11 11.88
C ALA A 274 -2.60 -10.59 12.13
N HIS A 275 -1.47 -9.97 12.49
CA HIS A 275 -1.36 -8.52 12.64
C HIS A 275 -1.72 -7.78 11.34
N ASN A 276 -1.18 -8.24 10.21
CA ASN A 276 -1.43 -7.63 8.90
C ASN A 276 -2.89 -7.79 8.47
N ALA A 277 -3.52 -8.92 8.74
CA ALA A 277 -4.93 -9.16 8.46
C ALA A 277 -5.86 -8.28 9.31
N ILE A 278 -5.54 -8.09 10.60
CA ILE A 278 -6.32 -7.21 11.49
C ILE A 278 -6.20 -5.75 11.03
N PHE A 279 -4.99 -5.29 10.70
CA PHE A 279 -4.80 -3.96 10.16
C PHE A 279 -5.51 -3.76 8.82
N ALA A 280 -5.40 -4.73 7.91
CA ALA A 280 -6.09 -4.76 6.63
C ALA A 280 -7.62 -4.61 6.78
N MET A 281 -8.23 -5.31 7.74
CA MET A 281 -9.65 -5.15 8.05
C MET A 281 -10.00 -3.73 8.48
N GLY A 282 -9.15 -3.11 9.30
CA GLY A 282 -9.30 -1.70 9.71
C GLY A 282 -9.25 -0.73 8.52
N LEU A 283 -8.33 -0.96 7.57
CA LEU A 283 -8.15 -0.12 6.39
C LEU A 283 -9.31 -0.25 5.38
N VAL A 284 -9.78 -1.48 5.12
CA VAL A 284 -10.94 -1.76 4.26
C VAL A 284 -12.21 -1.12 4.82
N GLY A 285 -12.37 -1.15 6.15
CA GLY A 285 -13.51 -0.56 6.85
C GLY A 285 -13.40 0.93 7.16
N ALA A 286 -12.29 1.58 6.81
CA ALA A 286 -11.97 2.90 7.32
C ALA A 286 -13.07 3.91 6.97
N GLY A 287 -13.64 4.54 8.02
CA GLY A 287 -14.66 5.58 7.85
C GLY A 287 -16.07 5.10 7.48
N THR A 288 -16.27 3.79 7.31
CA THR A 288 -17.55 3.27 6.81
C THR A 288 -18.56 2.93 7.91
N ASN A 289 -18.13 2.86 9.18
CA ASN A 289 -18.97 2.45 10.31
C ASN A 289 -19.77 1.15 10.05
N ASN A 290 -19.23 0.20 9.27
CA ASN A 290 -19.96 -1.02 8.94
C ASN A 290 -20.20 -1.89 10.19
N ALA A 291 -21.46 -2.14 10.52
CA ALA A 291 -21.87 -2.85 11.74
C ALA A 291 -21.31 -4.29 11.81
N ARG A 292 -21.24 -5.00 10.67
CA ARG A 292 -20.72 -6.38 10.62
C ARG A 292 -19.22 -6.41 10.93
N LEU A 293 -18.44 -5.51 10.33
CA LEU A 293 -17.01 -5.39 10.60
C LEU A 293 -16.74 -5.00 12.06
N ALA A 294 -17.51 -4.05 12.59
CA ALA A 294 -17.39 -3.64 13.99
C ALA A 294 -17.72 -4.78 14.97
N ALA A 295 -18.66 -5.68 14.62
CA ALA A 295 -18.95 -6.87 15.42
C ALA A 295 -17.80 -7.90 15.35
N MET A 296 -17.24 -8.15 14.16
CA MET A 296 -16.08 -9.04 13.97
C MET A 296 -14.86 -8.55 14.76
N LEU A 297 -14.53 -7.25 14.67
CA LEU A 297 -13.42 -6.66 15.43
C LEU A 297 -13.64 -6.72 16.96
N ARG A 298 -14.88 -6.67 17.44
CA ARG A 298 -15.20 -6.86 18.86
C ARG A 298 -14.96 -8.31 19.32
N GLN A 299 -15.32 -9.29 18.49
CA GLN A 299 -15.05 -10.70 18.77
C GLN A 299 -13.55 -10.99 18.77
N LEU A 300 -12.80 -10.44 17.81
CA LEU A 300 -11.33 -10.56 17.75
C LEU A 300 -10.65 -9.92 18.96
N ALA A 301 -11.17 -8.80 19.47
CA ALA A 301 -10.64 -8.16 20.69
C ALA A 301 -10.79 -9.06 21.92
N GLN A 302 -11.89 -9.81 22.03
CA GLN A 302 -12.10 -10.78 23.12
C GLN A 302 -11.19 -12.00 22.97
N TYR A 303 -11.00 -12.49 21.74
CA TYR A 303 -10.15 -13.63 21.44
C TYR A 303 -8.67 -13.34 21.75
N HIS A 304 -8.17 -12.17 21.33
CA HIS A 304 -6.77 -11.75 21.55
C HIS A 304 -6.55 -10.96 22.85
N ALA A 305 -7.46 -11.06 23.83
CA ALA A 305 -7.35 -10.31 25.08
C ALA A 305 -6.06 -10.59 25.88
N LYS A 306 -5.43 -11.76 25.67
CA LYS A 306 -4.21 -12.18 26.35
C LYS A 306 -2.92 -11.60 25.73
N ASP A 307 -2.95 -11.20 24.46
CA ASP A 307 -1.77 -10.74 23.73
C ASP A 307 -1.81 -9.22 23.52
N PRO A 308 -0.91 -8.43 24.16
CA PRO A 308 -0.93 -6.97 24.07
C PRO A 308 -0.75 -6.43 22.65
N ASN A 309 0.09 -7.08 21.82
CA ASN A 309 0.39 -6.66 20.45
C ASN A 309 -0.80 -6.85 19.51
N ASN A 310 -1.45 -8.00 19.57
CA ASN A 310 -2.67 -8.27 18.83
C ASN A 310 -3.79 -7.32 19.25
N LEU A 311 -3.93 -7.09 20.57
CA LEU A 311 -4.93 -6.18 21.10
C LEU A 311 -4.71 -4.72 20.66
N PHE A 312 -3.45 -4.27 20.60
CA PHE A 312 -3.10 -2.97 20.05
C PHE A 312 -3.56 -2.85 18.58
N MET A 313 -3.31 -3.88 17.77
CA MET A 313 -3.72 -3.89 16.36
C MET A 313 -5.24 -3.88 16.18
N VAL A 314 -5.97 -4.65 16.99
CA VAL A 314 -7.44 -4.67 16.95
C VAL A 314 -8.01 -3.31 17.35
N ARG A 315 -7.45 -2.65 18.36
CA ARG A 315 -7.86 -1.29 18.76
C ARG A 315 -7.57 -0.26 17.67
N LEU A 316 -6.42 -0.36 17.00
CA LEU A 316 -6.10 0.49 15.85
C LEU A 316 -7.13 0.29 14.73
N ALA A 317 -7.44 -0.96 14.38
CA ALA A 317 -8.44 -1.28 13.37
C ALA A 317 -9.84 -0.74 13.75
N GLN A 318 -10.26 -0.88 15.01
CA GLN A 318 -11.51 -0.30 15.51
C GLN A 318 -11.52 1.24 15.38
N GLY A 319 -10.41 1.89 15.74
CA GLY A 319 -10.24 3.34 15.57
C GLY A 319 -10.38 3.78 14.11
N LEU A 320 -9.80 3.03 13.17
CA LEU A 320 -9.92 3.29 11.73
C LEU A 320 -11.35 3.10 11.23
N THR A 321 -12.09 2.08 11.68
CA THR A 321 -13.49 1.88 11.24
C THR A 321 -14.41 3.05 11.62
N HIS A 322 -14.12 3.71 12.74
CA HIS A 322 -14.84 4.86 13.26
C HIS A 322 -14.12 6.20 13.00
N LEU A 323 -13.26 6.26 11.98
CA LEU A 323 -12.50 7.46 11.61
C LEU A 323 -13.43 8.69 11.49
N GLY A 324 -13.16 9.75 12.26
CA GLY A 324 -14.01 10.95 12.26
C GLY A 324 -15.47 10.68 12.68
N LYS A 325 -15.74 9.64 13.48
CA LYS A 325 -17.10 9.11 13.75
C LYS A 325 -17.81 8.54 12.52
N GLY A 326 -17.07 8.21 11.46
CA GLY A 326 -17.57 7.74 10.16
C GLY A 326 -17.77 8.85 9.13
N THR A 327 -17.29 10.07 9.40
CA THR A 327 -17.38 11.18 8.44
C THR A 327 -16.17 11.30 7.53
N MET A 328 -15.08 10.59 7.82
CA MET A 328 -13.84 10.65 7.05
C MET A 328 -13.56 9.30 6.38
N SER A 329 -13.16 9.29 5.11
CA SER A 329 -12.69 8.11 4.37
C SER A 329 -11.18 8.19 4.09
N LEU A 330 -10.59 7.06 3.72
CA LEU A 330 -9.20 6.94 3.27
C LEU A 330 -9.09 6.65 1.77
N SER A 331 -10.19 6.73 1.03
CA SER A 331 -10.24 6.42 -0.40
C SER A 331 -9.35 7.41 -1.19
N PRO A 332 -8.37 6.94 -1.97
CA PRO A 332 -7.46 7.81 -2.70
C PRO A 332 -8.05 8.36 -4.01
N TYR A 333 -9.24 7.91 -4.41
CA TYR A 333 -9.91 8.40 -5.59
C TYR A 333 -10.93 9.48 -5.24
N HIS A 334 -10.88 10.56 -6.00
CA HIS A 334 -11.79 11.70 -5.94
C HIS A 334 -12.70 11.74 -7.17
N SER A 335 -13.85 12.42 -7.05
CA SER A 335 -14.71 12.79 -8.19
C SER A 335 -15.21 11.56 -8.96
N ASN A 336 -16.16 10.81 -8.39
CA ASN A 336 -16.73 9.60 -9.01
C ASN A 336 -15.68 8.54 -9.40
N ARG A 337 -14.60 8.44 -8.61
CA ARG A 337 -13.44 7.57 -8.85
C ARG A 337 -12.63 7.81 -10.12
N GLN A 338 -12.82 8.94 -10.79
CA GLN A 338 -12.09 9.22 -12.03
C GLN A 338 -10.69 9.77 -11.77
N LEU A 339 -10.49 10.46 -10.64
CA LEU A 339 -9.24 11.18 -10.37
C LEU A 339 -8.52 10.53 -9.19
N MET A 340 -7.37 9.93 -9.45
CA MET A 340 -6.49 9.39 -8.41
C MET A 340 -5.71 10.54 -7.76
N ALA A 341 -5.85 10.74 -6.46
CA ALA A 341 -5.04 11.68 -5.70
C ALA A 341 -3.68 11.04 -5.38
N PRO A 342 -2.57 11.50 -6.00
CA PRO A 342 -1.26 10.85 -5.84
C PRO A 342 -0.75 10.92 -4.40
N VAL A 343 -1.07 11.99 -3.67
CA VAL A 343 -0.70 12.17 -2.26
C VAL A 343 -1.36 11.13 -1.34
N ALA A 344 -2.63 10.82 -1.56
CA ALA A 344 -3.35 9.84 -0.75
C ALA A 344 -2.81 8.42 -0.98
N VAL A 345 -2.49 8.09 -2.22
CA VAL A 345 -1.84 6.82 -2.58
C VAL A 345 -0.46 6.71 -1.94
N ALA A 346 0.33 7.78 -1.96
CA ALA A 346 1.65 7.82 -1.35
C ALA A 346 1.60 7.57 0.18
N GLY A 347 0.65 8.18 0.88
CA GLY A 347 0.42 7.97 2.31
C GLY A 347 0.01 6.53 2.66
N LEU A 348 -0.91 5.97 1.87
CA LEU A 348 -1.34 4.58 2.03
C LEU A 348 -0.19 3.60 1.77
N LEU A 349 0.55 3.79 0.67
CA LEU A 349 1.70 2.96 0.32
C LEU A 349 2.79 3.00 1.39
N ALA A 350 3.09 4.18 1.93
CA ALA A 350 4.05 4.34 3.02
C ALA A 350 3.66 3.58 4.28
N THR A 351 2.36 3.57 4.61
CA THR A 351 1.88 2.76 5.73
C THR A 351 1.94 1.27 5.44
N CYS A 352 1.48 0.81 4.27
CA CYS A 352 1.55 -0.60 3.90
C CYS A 352 2.98 -1.14 3.86
N MET A 353 3.95 -0.36 3.39
CA MET A 353 5.37 -0.73 3.45
C MET A 353 5.89 -0.81 4.89
N ALA A 354 5.42 0.05 5.80
CA ALA A 354 5.76 -0.04 7.22
C ALA A 354 5.19 -1.31 7.89
N PHE A 355 4.04 -1.80 7.40
CA PHE A 355 3.43 -3.06 7.86
C PHE A 355 4.09 -4.33 7.30
N LEU A 356 5.06 -4.23 6.37
CA LEU A 356 5.84 -5.41 5.97
C LEU A 356 6.72 -5.92 7.13
N ASP A 357 7.23 -5.04 8.01
CA ASP A 357 8.01 -5.41 9.20
C ASP A 357 7.29 -4.97 10.50
N THR A 358 6.12 -5.56 10.78
CA THR A 358 5.26 -5.17 11.93
C THR A 358 5.94 -5.26 13.30
N LYS A 359 6.75 -6.29 13.54
CA LYS A 359 7.39 -6.56 14.83
C LYS A 359 8.40 -5.48 15.23
N THR A 360 9.20 -5.00 14.27
CA THR A 360 10.33 -4.10 14.55
C THR A 360 9.94 -2.63 14.43
N LEU A 361 9.15 -2.28 13.42
CA LEU A 361 8.75 -0.89 13.16
C LEU A 361 7.56 -0.46 14.01
N ILE A 362 6.41 -1.13 13.83
CA ILE A 362 5.13 -0.62 14.33
C ILE A 362 4.92 -0.98 15.80
N LEU A 363 5.20 -2.22 16.20
CA LEU A 363 5.07 -2.67 17.58
C LEU A 363 6.25 -2.25 18.48
N GLY A 364 7.35 -1.79 17.86
CA GLY A 364 8.58 -1.38 18.53
C GLY A 364 8.68 0.13 18.72
N LYS A 365 9.38 0.80 17.80
CA LYS A 365 9.84 2.19 17.99
C LYS A 365 9.10 3.24 17.15
N SER A 366 8.52 2.86 16.03
CA SER A 366 8.12 3.79 14.96
C SER A 366 6.61 3.84 14.71
N HIS A 367 5.82 3.96 15.79
CA HIS A 367 4.37 4.15 15.71
C HIS A 367 3.96 5.39 14.90
N TYR A 368 4.84 6.38 14.78
CA TYR A 368 4.58 7.63 14.07
C TYR A 368 4.36 7.45 12.56
N LEU A 369 4.81 6.34 11.96
CA LEU A 369 4.58 6.05 10.54
C LEU A 369 3.08 5.87 10.22
N LEU A 370 2.26 5.55 11.22
CA LEU A 370 0.80 5.52 11.07
C LEU A 370 0.21 6.90 10.76
N TYR A 371 0.88 8.00 11.15
CA TYR A 371 0.43 9.35 10.80
C TYR A 371 0.52 9.65 9.30
N CYS A 372 1.24 8.84 8.51
CA CYS A 372 1.20 8.98 7.06
C CYS A 372 -0.22 8.75 6.49
N LEU A 373 -1.10 8.02 7.19
CA LEU A 373 -2.51 7.88 6.81
C LEU A 373 -3.26 9.21 6.79
N VAL A 374 -2.82 10.23 7.53
CA VAL A 374 -3.47 11.55 7.57
C VAL A 374 -3.52 12.19 6.20
N SER A 375 -2.50 11.98 5.36
CA SER A 375 -2.47 12.48 3.98
C SER A 375 -3.56 11.90 3.08
N ALA A 376 -4.12 10.74 3.45
CA ALA A 376 -5.23 10.09 2.74
C ALA A 376 -6.60 10.38 3.37
N MET A 377 -6.68 11.06 4.52
CA MET A 377 -7.94 11.33 5.20
C MET A 377 -8.72 12.44 4.51
N GLN A 378 -9.94 12.13 4.07
CA GLN A 378 -10.84 13.09 3.41
C GLN A 378 -12.25 13.02 3.98
N PRO A 379 -12.98 14.17 4.07
CA PRO A 379 -14.36 14.16 4.51
C PRO A 379 -15.28 13.58 3.42
N ARG A 380 -16.24 12.75 3.85
CA ARG A 380 -17.20 12.03 3.01
C ARG A 380 -18.60 12.66 3.00
N MET A 381 -18.80 13.69 3.81
CA MET A 381 -20.10 14.36 3.93
C MET A 381 -20.34 15.25 2.71
N LEU A 382 -21.52 15.13 2.12
CA LEU A 382 -22.05 16.12 1.19
C LEU A 382 -22.61 17.29 1.99
N VAL A 383 -21.98 18.45 1.86
CA VAL A 383 -22.41 19.71 2.47
C VAL A 383 -22.64 20.71 1.34
N THR A 384 -23.80 21.36 1.39
CA THR A 384 -24.21 22.37 0.41
C THR A 384 -24.09 23.76 1.00
N PHE A 385 -23.51 24.67 0.22
CA PHE A 385 -23.33 26.08 0.57
C PHE A 385 -24.03 26.99 -0.44
N ASP A 386 -24.44 28.16 0.00
CA ASP A 386 -24.91 29.25 -0.86
C ASP A 386 -23.72 30.04 -1.45
N GLU A 387 -23.98 30.97 -2.38
CA GLU A 387 -22.95 31.86 -2.98
C GLU A 387 -22.18 32.69 -1.93
N HIS A 388 -22.81 32.94 -0.78
CA HIS A 388 -22.22 33.64 0.36
C HIS A 388 -21.49 32.71 1.35
N LEU A 389 -21.21 31.45 0.97
CA LEU A 389 -20.54 30.43 1.79
C LEU A 389 -21.28 30.06 3.09
N ASN A 390 -22.56 30.39 3.20
CA ASN A 390 -23.41 29.96 4.31
C ASN A 390 -23.94 28.55 4.06
N PRO A 391 -24.02 27.68 5.08
CA PRO A 391 -24.55 26.33 4.94
C PRO A 391 -26.04 26.40 4.63
N LEU A 392 -26.45 25.77 3.53
CA LEU A 392 -27.85 25.74 3.08
C LEU A 392 -28.34 24.28 3.10
N PRO A 393 -29.34 23.92 3.94
CA PRO A 393 -29.91 22.59 3.93
C PRO A 393 -30.84 22.43 2.71
N VAL A 394 -30.46 21.55 1.78
CA VAL A 394 -31.22 21.24 0.57
C VAL A 394 -31.57 19.76 0.56
N ALA A 395 -32.72 19.42 -0.03
CA ALA A 395 -33.15 18.04 -0.19
C ALA A 395 -32.34 17.37 -1.32
N VAL A 396 -31.66 16.28 -0.97
CA VAL A 396 -30.81 15.46 -1.84
C VAL A 396 -31.36 14.03 -1.86
N ARG A 397 -31.44 13.42 -3.04
CA ARG A 397 -31.71 11.99 -3.21
C ARG A 397 -30.37 11.25 -3.26
N VAL A 398 -30.24 10.20 -2.47
CA VAL A 398 -29.05 9.34 -2.45
C VAL A 398 -29.43 7.96 -2.98
N GLY A 399 -28.58 7.38 -3.81
CA GLY A 399 -28.78 6.05 -4.37
C GLY A 399 -27.48 5.47 -4.93
N GLN A 400 -27.46 4.18 -5.27
CA GLN A 400 -26.29 3.61 -5.92
C GLN A 400 -26.09 4.22 -7.31
N ALA A 401 -24.83 4.42 -7.68
CA ALA A 401 -24.45 4.89 -8.99
C ALA A 401 -24.90 3.90 -10.08
N VAL A 402 -25.65 4.39 -11.07
CA VAL A 402 -25.96 3.67 -12.31
C VAL A 402 -25.17 4.30 -13.44
N ASP A 403 -24.62 3.46 -14.31
CA ASP A 403 -24.03 3.95 -15.55
C ASP A 403 -25.14 4.37 -16.52
N VAL A 404 -25.08 5.62 -16.93
CA VAL A 404 -26.13 6.30 -17.68
C VAL A 404 -25.92 6.19 -19.20
N VAL A 405 -24.78 5.65 -19.62
CA VAL A 405 -24.40 5.48 -21.02
C VAL A 405 -25.33 4.47 -21.70
N GLY A 406 -26.05 4.91 -22.74
CA GLY A 406 -26.93 4.05 -23.54
C GLY A 406 -28.41 4.05 -23.15
N GLN A 407 -28.82 4.81 -22.13
CA GLN A 407 -30.23 4.96 -21.77
C GLN A 407 -30.89 6.09 -22.58
N ALA A 408 -32.04 5.80 -23.20
CA ALA A 408 -32.81 6.79 -23.96
C ALA A 408 -33.64 7.68 -23.02
N GLY A 409 -33.59 9.00 -23.22
CA GLY A 409 -34.40 10.00 -22.49
C GLY A 409 -33.58 10.95 -21.63
N ARG A 410 -34.12 11.36 -20.47
CA ARG A 410 -33.40 12.03 -19.38
C ARG A 410 -33.09 11.00 -18.29
N PRO A 411 -32.04 10.20 -18.45
CA PRO A 411 -31.76 9.12 -17.52
C PRO A 411 -31.19 9.66 -16.20
N LYS A 412 -31.54 9.01 -15.09
CA LYS A 412 -31.05 9.35 -13.75
C LYS A 412 -29.79 8.55 -13.44
N ALA A 413 -28.81 9.17 -12.80
CA ALA A 413 -27.55 8.52 -12.48
C ALA A 413 -27.59 7.72 -11.16
N ILE A 414 -28.74 7.69 -10.45
CA ILE A 414 -28.91 7.05 -9.14
C ILE A 414 -30.06 6.03 -9.09
N THR A 415 -29.87 4.95 -8.35
CA THR A 415 -30.96 4.06 -7.89
C THR A 415 -31.48 4.53 -6.53
N GLY A 416 -32.51 5.37 -6.49
CA GLY A 416 -33.08 5.75 -5.19
C GLY A 416 -34.13 6.85 -5.26
N PHE A 417 -35.17 6.72 -4.44
CA PHE A 417 -36.22 7.73 -4.27
C PHE A 417 -36.24 8.36 -2.86
N GLN A 418 -35.39 7.87 -1.94
CA GLN A 418 -35.31 8.42 -0.59
C GLN A 418 -34.65 9.80 -0.63
N THR A 419 -35.35 10.78 -0.07
CA THR A 419 -34.88 12.16 0.05
C THR A 419 -34.35 12.38 1.45
N HIS A 420 -33.13 12.90 1.53
CA HIS A 420 -32.47 13.31 2.75
C HIS A 420 -32.19 14.80 2.68
N THR A 421 -32.15 15.48 3.82
CA THR A 421 -31.71 16.88 3.89
C THR A 421 -30.20 16.92 4.12
N SER A 422 -29.47 17.75 3.38
CA SER A 422 -28.05 17.95 3.61
C SER A 422 -27.78 18.55 5.00
N PRO A 423 -26.70 18.15 5.70
CA PRO A 423 -25.58 17.31 5.25
C PRO A 423 -25.86 15.79 5.29
N VAL A 424 -25.45 15.07 4.25
CA VAL A 424 -25.63 13.61 4.13
C VAL A 424 -24.29 12.90 4.00
N LEU A 425 -24.16 11.74 4.63
CA LEU A 425 -23.02 10.84 4.43
C LEU A 425 -23.31 9.93 3.23
N LEU A 426 -22.46 10.01 2.21
CA LEU A 426 -22.56 9.15 1.02
C LEU A 426 -21.84 7.83 1.29
N ALA A 427 -22.47 6.67 1.09
CA ALA A 427 -21.77 5.39 1.15
C ALA A 427 -20.92 5.14 -0.11
N TYR A 428 -20.24 3.98 -0.18
CA TYR A 428 -19.23 3.74 -1.19
C TYR A 428 -19.95 3.25 -2.45
N GLY A 429 -19.81 4.00 -3.55
CA GLY A 429 -20.60 3.77 -4.77
C GLY A 429 -22.01 4.37 -4.72
N GLU A 430 -22.35 5.13 -3.67
CA GLU A 430 -23.55 5.97 -3.66
C GLU A 430 -23.26 7.32 -4.31
N ARG A 431 -24.27 7.84 -4.99
CA ARG A 431 -24.29 9.15 -5.64
C ARG A 431 -25.47 9.94 -5.10
N ALA A 432 -25.30 11.26 -5.09
CA ALA A 432 -26.31 12.21 -4.71
C ALA A 432 -26.80 13.02 -5.93
N GLU A 433 -28.11 13.23 -6.01
CA GLU A 433 -28.74 14.18 -6.92
C GLU A 433 -29.65 15.13 -6.15
N LEU A 434 -29.79 16.38 -6.59
CA LEU A 434 -30.74 17.31 -5.98
C LEU A 434 -32.18 16.83 -6.20
N ALA A 435 -33.03 16.97 -5.17
CA ALA A 435 -34.43 16.58 -5.26
C ALA A 435 -35.31 17.65 -5.90
N THR A 436 -34.89 18.93 -5.81
CA THR A 436 -35.62 20.11 -6.27
C THR A 436 -34.78 20.94 -7.24
N ASP A 437 -35.43 21.56 -8.23
CA ASP A 437 -34.80 22.42 -9.25
C ASP A 437 -34.63 23.89 -8.80
N GLU A 438 -34.92 24.18 -7.51
CA GLU A 438 -34.76 25.50 -6.88
C GLU A 438 -33.31 26.00 -6.91
N TYR A 439 -32.37 25.06 -6.87
CA TYR A 439 -30.94 25.32 -6.81
C TYR A 439 -30.21 24.55 -7.90
N LEU A 440 -29.28 25.22 -8.58
CA LEU A 440 -28.38 24.63 -9.56
C LEU A 440 -26.99 24.47 -8.94
N PRO A 441 -26.38 23.28 -8.99
CA PRO A 441 -25.02 23.09 -8.49
C PRO A 441 -24.02 23.65 -9.51
N LEU A 442 -22.99 24.34 -9.00
CA LEU A 442 -21.90 24.86 -9.84
C LEU A 442 -20.99 23.73 -10.35
N THR A 443 -20.89 22.63 -9.60
CA THR A 443 -20.14 21.44 -10.00
C THR A 443 -21.10 20.35 -10.48
N PRO A 444 -20.78 19.63 -11.57
CA PRO A 444 -21.60 18.53 -12.06
C PRO A 444 -21.60 17.31 -11.12
N ILE A 445 -20.72 17.30 -10.11
CA ILE A 445 -20.52 16.21 -9.17
C ILE A 445 -20.91 16.68 -7.77
N MET A 446 -21.84 15.95 -7.14
CA MET A 446 -22.36 16.21 -5.81
C MET A 446 -21.58 15.42 -4.75
N GLU A 447 -20.28 15.67 -4.64
CA GLU A 447 -19.40 15.05 -3.64
C GLU A 447 -18.72 16.14 -2.78
N GLY A 448 -18.63 15.92 -1.46
CA GLY A 448 -17.94 16.82 -0.55
C GLY A 448 -18.65 18.17 -0.40
N PHE A 449 -17.98 19.26 -0.77
CA PHE A 449 -18.49 20.62 -0.63
C PHE A 449 -19.02 21.12 -1.97
N VAL A 450 -20.33 21.37 -2.05
CA VAL A 450 -20.99 21.86 -3.27
C VAL A 450 -21.54 23.25 -3.03
N ILE A 451 -21.21 24.18 -3.92
CA ILE A 451 -21.81 25.51 -3.94
C ILE A 451 -23.03 25.46 -4.86
N LEU A 452 -24.16 25.88 -4.32
CA LEU A 452 -25.44 25.96 -5.00
C LEU A 452 -25.74 27.42 -5.36
N ARG A 453 -26.21 27.64 -6.59
CA ARG A 453 -26.75 28.92 -7.06
C ARG A 453 -28.27 28.81 -7.13
N LYS A 454 -28.99 29.85 -6.68
CA LYS A 454 -30.44 29.92 -6.89
C LYS A 454 -30.75 29.98 -8.38
N ASN A 455 -31.69 29.15 -8.81
CA ASN A 455 -32.09 29.09 -10.21
C ASN A 455 -32.88 30.36 -10.58
N PRO A 456 -32.43 31.18 -11.55
CA PRO A 456 -33.14 32.39 -11.96
C PRO A 456 -34.45 32.10 -12.72
N ASP A 457 -34.62 30.89 -13.26
CA ASP A 457 -35.80 30.48 -14.03
C ASP A 457 -36.87 29.77 -13.18
N PHE A 458 -36.65 29.66 -11.86
CA PHE A 458 -37.59 28.98 -10.96
C PHE A 458 -38.79 29.90 -10.64
N GLN A 459 -39.92 29.65 -11.31
CA GLN A 459 -41.22 30.15 -10.87
C GLN A 459 -41.77 29.20 -9.80
N ALA A 460 -42.02 29.75 -8.60
CA ALA A 460 -42.51 29.04 -7.43
C ALA A 460 -43.89 28.40 -7.63
#